data_AF-D5E6L6-F1
#
_entry.id   AF-D5E6L6-F1
#
_cell.length_a   1.000
_cell.length_b   1.000
_cell.length_c   1.000
_cell.angle_alpha   90.00
_cell.angle_beta   90.00
_cell.angle_gamma   90.00
#
_symmetry.space_group_name_H-M   'P 1'
#
loop_
_entity.id
_entity.type
_entity.pdbx_description
1 polymer ?
#
loop_
_entity_poly.entity_id
_entity_poly.type
_entity_poly.pdbx_seq_one_letter_code
_entity_poly.pdbx_strand_id
1 'polypeptide(L)'
;MKVNKYRLLTVILTTFMVIIILSVSVTAETYVIGDQKKPVVMPVEGATYIGADECEICHSEIYEYWNLSGHKNILMTPDEALEIRSDLPMPEGYEKDDVLYVIGGWGWKSRYISNHGYIITKTGDNLEINGSNQYNIETEEWVDYHAGEVLEYDCQNCHTTGASYDERMENLPGINGSWEFSGIQCEACHGAGSEHVAEKGIRGVAITVNENASFCGQCHRRGAEDNKIPASDGFVRHNEQYQELLASGNMSDLNCVVCHDPHKPVHEGATNQIDEFGIITHCGDCHPTAAQIYEESIMGSAGVECVDCHMPKNVKSAVNTSPYKADISSHLFRINTSVNARFIYVDVEDGNEYANPYITLEYSCISCHIDKDKEWAAQTTPFVVDHNVKEETPVSPPPEETPGLGVIIAATMLFIGYIFRKE
;
A
#
# COMPACT_ATOMS: atom_id res chain seq x y z
N MET A 1 29.23 -42.37 43.07
CA MET A 1 29.36 -42.05 41.64
C MET A 1 29.72 -40.58 41.47
N LYS A 2 30.98 -40.27 41.14
CA LYS A 2 31.39 -38.89 40.81
C LYS A 2 30.96 -38.63 39.37
N VAL A 3 29.82 -37.97 39.17
CA VAL A 3 29.47 -37.43 37.86
C VAL A 3 30.58 -36.45 37.49
N ASN A 4 31.24 -36.72 36.38
CA ASN A 4 32.36 -35.93 35.89
C ASN A 4 31.85 -34.50 35.66
N LYS A 5 32.33 -33.52 36.44
CA LYS A 5 31.85 -32.12 36.40
C LYS A 5 31.86 -31.53 34.99
N TYR A 6 32.77 -32.01 34.14
CA TYR A 6 32.85 -31.64 32.73
C TYR A 6 31.65 -32.14 31.90
N ARG A 7 31.14 -33.35 32.14
CA ARG A 7 29.94 -33.88 31.43
C ARG A 7 28.69 -33.07 31.76
N LEU A 8 28.51 -32.68 33.03
CA LEU A 8 27.36 -31.88 33.44
C LEU A 8 27.40 -30.47 32.82
N LEU A 9 28.59 -29.85 32.78
CA LEU A 9 28.78 -28.53 32.17
C LEU A 9 28.53 -28.54 30.67
N THR A 10 28.98 -29.59 29.96
CA THR A 10 28.76 -29.73 28.52
C THR A 10 27.28 -29.89 28.19
N VAL A 11 26.55 -30.72 28.95
CA VAL A 11 25.10 -30.88 28.75
C VAL A 11 24.37 -29.55 28.95
N ILE A 12 24.67 -28.82 30.03
CA ILE A 12 24.06 -27.50 30.31
C ILE A 12 24.32 -26.51 29.17
N LEU A 13 25.55 -26.42 28.68
CA LEU A 13 25.91 -25.50 27.58
C LEU A 13 25.21 -25.87 26.26
N THR A 14 25.14 -27.17 25.92
CA THR A 14 24.42 -27.61 24.71
C THR A 14 22.93 -27.39 24.81
N THR A 15 22.32 -27.61 25.98
CA THR A 15 20.89 -27.35 26.20
C THR A 15 20.59 -25.86 26.13
N PHE A 16 21.45 -25.00 26.70
CA PHE A 16 21.29 -23.55 26.64
C PHE A 16 21.42 -23.02 25.20
N MET A 17 22.36 -23.56 24.42
CA MET A 17 22.53 -23.19 23.02
C MET A 17 21.35 -23.64 22.14
N VAL A 18 20.79 -24.84 22.37
CA VAL A 18 19.57 -25.31 21.69
C VAL A 18 18.34 -24.47 22.08
N ILE A 19 18.23 -24.06 23.35
CA ILE A 19 17.17 -23.15 23.80
C ILE A 19 17.31 -21.78 23.14
N ILE A 20 18.53 -21.23 23.04
CA ILE A 20 18.78 -19.96 22.33
C ILE A 20 18.39 -20.09 20.86
N ILE A 21 18.82 -21.14 20.17
CA ILE A 21 18.48 -21.37 18.76
C ILE A 21 16.96 -21.50 18.58
N LEU A 22 16.28 -22.28 19.44
CA LEU A 22 14.81 -22.39 19.42
C LEU A 22 14.12 -21.07 19.75
N SER A 23 14.64 -20.27 20.69
CA SER A 23 14.05 -18.96 21.02
C SER A 23 14.23 -17.92 19.91
N VAL A 24 15.34 -17.97 19.18
CA VAL A 24 15.57 -17.09 18.01
C VAL A 24 14.70 -17.54 16.82
N SER A 25 14.41 -18.84 16.71
CA SER A 25 13.47 -19.36 15.69
C SER A 25 12.00 -19.05 16.02
N VAL A 26 11.62 -18.97 17.30
CA VAL A 26 10.24 -18.60 17.72
C VAL A 26 9.96 -17.10 17.54
N THR A 27 10.98 -16.24 17.47
CA THR A 27 10.79 -14.81 17.17
C THR A 27 10.69 -14.48 15.68
N ALA A 28 10.82 -15.47 14.79
CA ALA A 28 10.80 -15.28 13.34
C ALA A 28 9.61 -15.97 12.64
N GLU A 29 8.67 -16.55 13.39
CA GLU A 29 7.40 -17.02 12.82
C GLU A 29 6.46 -15.84 12.61
N THR A 30 6.28 -15.51 11.34
CA THR A 30 5.21 -14.71 10.74
C THR A 30 3.93 -14.68 11.56
N TYR A 31 3.63 -13.53 12.16
CA TYR A 31 2.35 -13.26 12.80
C TYR A 31 1.31 -12.95 11.72
N VAL A 32 0.45 -13.92 11.41
CA VAL A 32 -0.79 -13.70 10.65
C VAL A 32 -1.95 -13.92 11.60
N ILE A 33 -2.70 -12.87 11.93
CA ILE A 33 -3.96 -12.98 12.68
C ILE A 33 -5.06 -12.13 12.04
N GLY A 34 -6.10 -12.80 11.56
CA GLY A 34 -7.50 -12.33 11.54
C GLY A 34 -7.88 -11.12 10.69
N ASP A 35 -9.19 -10.85 10.64
CA ASP A 35 -9.88 -9.92 9.73
C ASP A 35 -9.55 -8.43 9.89
N GLN A 36 -8.71 -8.05 10.84
CA GLN A 36 -8.16 -6.70 10.97
C GLN A 36 -6.67 -6.81 11.30
N LYS A 37 -5.84 -6.53 10.29
CA LYS A 37 -4.37 -6.56 10.36
C LYS A 37 -3.91 -5.46 11.34
N LYS A 38 -3.57 -5.84 12.58
CA LYS A 38 -2.94 -4.92 13.56
C LYS A 38 -1.55 -4.51 13.06
N PRO A 39 -1.06 -3.29 13.38
CA PRO A 39 0.25 -2.82 12.93
C PRO A 39 1.38 -3.74 13.38
N VAL A 40 2.18 -4.22 12.43
CA VAL A 40 3.46 -4.91 12.71
C VAL A 40 4.56 -3.86 12.71
N VAL A 41 4.60 -3.07 13.78
CA VAL A 41 5.85 -2.45 14.21
C VAL A 41 5.97 -2.80 15.68
N MET A 42 6.97 -3.60 16.06
CA MET A 42 7.27 -3.74 17.48
C MET A 42 8.00 -2.46 17.88
N PRO A 43 7.38 -1.54 18.64
CA PRO A 43 8.14 -0.46 19.24
C PRO A 43 9.09 -1.08 20.25
N VAL A 44 10.19 -0.39 20.53
CA VAL A 44 10.89 -0.60 21.80
C VAL A 44 9.84 -0.49 22.91
N GLU A 45 9.75 -1.48 23.82
CA GLU A 45 8.74 -1.51 24.87
C GLU A 45 8.75 -0.17 25.65
N GLY A 46 7.63 0.55 25.64
CA GLY A 46 7.50 1.87 26.27
C GLY A 46 7.72 3.09 25.35
N ALA A 47 8.06 2.90 24.07
CA ALA A 47 8.16 4.02 23.12
C ALA A 47 6.79 4.66 22.84
N THR A 48 6.79 5.98 22.66
CA THR A 48 5.62 6.79 22.34
C THR A 48 5.75 7.45 20.98
N TYR A 49 4.61 7.77 20.37
CA TYR A 49 4.58 8.58 19.16
C TYR A 49 5.00 10.01 19.47
N ILE A 50 5.81 10.62 18.61
CA ILE A 50 6.38 11.96 18.80
C ILE A 50 6.06 12.92 17.64
N GLY A 51 5.51 12.40 16.53
CA GLY A 51 5.10 13.19 15.38
C GLY A 51 6.24 13.43 14.40
N ALA A 52 5.85 13.72 13.15
CA ALA A 52 6.80 13.90 12.05
C ALA A 52 7.72 15.11 12.21
N ASP A 53 7.28 16.17 12.91
CA ASP A 53 8.08 17.39 13.09
C ASP A 53 9.36 17.10 13.90
N GLU A 54 9.33 16.15 14.84
CA GLU A 54 10.52 15.70 15.56
C GLU A 54 11.47 14.91 14.64
N CYS A 55 10.93 14.25 13.62
CA CYS A 55 11.72 13.53 12.62
C CYS A 55 12.41 14.49 11.64
N GLU A 56 11.75 15.60 11.28
CA GLU A 56 12.28 16.65 10.38
C GLU A 56 13.65 17.18 10.82
N ILE A 57 13.85 17.33 12.13
CA ILE A 57 15.08 17.88 12.74
C ILE A 57 16.34 17.16 12.23
N CYS A 58 16.24 15.84 12.00
CA CYS A 58 17.35 15.00 11.51
C CYS A 58 17.14 14.48 10.08
N HIS A 59 15.89 14.37 9.61
CA HIS A 59 15.51 13.75 8.34
C HIS A 59 14.75 14.73 7.42
N SER A 60 15.24 15.96 7.31
CA SER A 60 14.56 17.06 6.60
C SER A 60 14.23 16.74 5.13
N GLU A 61 15.14 16.10 4.39
CA GLU A 61 14.91 15.78 2.97
C GLU A 61 13.74 14.80 2.78
N ILE A 62 13.68 13.75 3.61
CA ILE A 62 12.59 12.77 3.57
C ILE A 62 11.28 13.43 4.03
N TYR A 63 11.34 14.26 5.06
CA TYR A 63 10.19 15.01 5.56
C TYR A 63 9.59 15.91 4.49
N GLU A 64 10.43 16.64 3.72
CA GLU A 64 9.98 17.51 2.64
C GLU A 64 9.17 16.73 1.59
N TYR A 65 9.66 15.58 1.11
CA TYR A 65 8.90 14.76 0.15
C TYR A 65 7.61 14.21 0.75
N TRP A 66 7.66 13.70 1.98
CA TRP A 66 6.50 13.15 2.65
C TRP A 66 5.41 14.21 2.88
N ASN A 67 5.79 15.43 3.25
CA ASN A 67 4.87 16.54 3.50
C ASN A 67 4.08 16.92 2.23
N LEU A 68 4.69 16.71 1.06
CA LEU A 68 4.07 16.94 -0.25
C LEU A 68 3.19 15.78 -0.73
N SER A 69 2.98 14.73 0.08
CA SER A 69 2.29 13.51 -0.33
C SER A 69 0.83 13.44 0.14
N GLY A 70 0.04 12.59 -0.54
CA GLY A 70 -1.32 12.26 -0.10
C GLY A 70 -1.37 11.52 1.25
N HIS A 71 -0.29 10.84 1.67
CA HIS A 71 -0.22 10.19 2.98
C HIS A 71 -0.29 11.19 4.13
N LYS A 72 0.46 12.30 4.05
CA LYS A 72 0.32 13.41 5.01
C LYS A 72 -1.10 13.98 4.97
N ASN A 73 -1.62 14.20 3.78
CA ASN A 73 -2.82 15.01 3.54
C ASN A 73 -4.12 14.19 3.41
N ILE A 74 -4.18 12.95 3.91
CA ILE A 74 -5.39 12.10 3.80
C ILE A 74 -6.45 12.45 4.84
N LEU A 75 -6.05 12.98 6.00
CA LEU A 75 -6.95 13.50 7.03
C LEU A 75 -6.37 14.78 7.58
N MET A 76 -7.10 15.88 7.46
CA MET A 76 -6.64 17.23 7.83
C MET A 76 -7.73 17.96 8.60
N THR A 77 -7.34 18.91 9.44
CA THR A 77 -8.28 19.93 9.94
C THR A 77 -8.78 20.80 8.77
N PRO A 78 -9.91 21.51 8.92
CA PRO A 78 -10.39 22.40 7.87
C PRO A 78 -9.39 23.50 7.49
N ASP A 79 -8.62 24.02 8.46
CA ASP A 79 -7.61 25.05 8.20
C ASP A 79 -6.44 24.51 7.37
N GLU A 80 -5.90 23.34 7.73
CA GLU A 80 -4.85 22.67 6.95
C GLU A 80 -5.32 22.35 5.53
N ALA A 81 -6.55 21.86 5.37
CA ALA A 81 -7.12 21.55 4.06
C ALA A 81 -7.26 22.82 3.17
N LEU A 82 -7.67 23.95 3.76
CA LEU A 82 -7.79 25.23 3.06
C LEU A 82 -6.43 25.89 2.81
N GLU A 83 -5.40 25.59 3.61
CA GLU A 83 -4.03 26.04 3.36
C GLU A 83 -3.47 25.43 2.08
N ILE A 84 -3.68 24.12 1.87
CA ILE A 84 -3.21 23.44 0.66
C ILE A 84 -4.14 23.67 -0.54
N ARG A 85 -5.43 23.93 -0.30
CA ARG A 85 -6.45 24.14 -1.33
C ARG A 85 -7.47 25.18 -0.87
N SER A 86 -7.16 26.46 -1.11
CA SER A 86 -7.96 27.60 -0.65
C SER A 86 -9.38 27.68 -1.23
N ASP A 87 -9.62 26.98 -2.33
CA ASP A 87 -10.90 26.91 -3.03
C ASP A 87 -11.71 25.65 -2.68
N LEU A 88 -11.24 24.82 -1.73
CA LEU A 88 -11.96 23.62 -1.32
C LEU A 88 -13.33 23.99 -0.72
N PRO A 89 -14.45 23.56 -1.33
CA PRO A 89 -15.77 23.97 -0.87
C PRO A 89 -16.16 23.22 0.41
N MET A 90 -17.08 23.80 1.19
CA MET A 90 -17.77 23.07 2.27
C MET A 90 -19.08 22.47 1.73
N PRO A 91 -19.57 21.36 2.30
CA PRO A 91 -20.88 20.83 1.94
C PRO A 91 -21.99 21.86 2.19
N GLU A 92 -23.02 21.88 1.35
CA GLU A 92 -24.14 22.80 1.52
C GLU A 92 -24.77 22.64 2.92
N GLY A 93 -24.99 23.75 3.61
CA GLY A 93 -25.50 23.78 4.99
C GLY A 93 -24.44 23.67 6.09
N TYR A 94 -23.15 23.60 5.73
CA TYR A 94 -22.03 23.58 6.67
C TYR A 94 -21.09 24.76 6.45
N GLU A 95 -20.67 25.38 7.55
CA GLU A 95 -19.53 26.29 7.57
C GLU A 95 -18.27 25.54 7.99
N LYS A 96 -17.11 26.17 7.79
CA LYS A 96 -15.81 25.60 8.20
C LYS A 96 -15.82 25.18 9.69
N ASP A 97 -16.44 26.00 10.54
CA ASP A 97 -16.49 25.79 11.98
C ASP A 97 -17.41 24.62 12.40
N ASP A 98 -18.21 24.06 11.48
CA ASP A 98 -19.05 22.89 11.72
C ASP A 98 -18.32 21.55 11.42
N VAL A 99 -17.14 21.65 10.81
CA VAL A 99 -16.32 20.52 10.35
C VAL A 99 -15.15 20.29 11.30
N LEU A 100 -14.99 19.04 11.73
CA LEU A 100 -13.87 18.60 12.56
C LEU A 100 -12.65 18.21 11.72
N TYR A 101 -12.88 17.45 10.65
CA TYR A 101 -11.82 17.00 9.72
C TYR A 101 -12.33 16.92 8.29
N VAL A 102 -11.42 17.13 7.35
CA VAL A 102 -11.54 16.84 5.92
C VAL A 102 -10.80 15.52 5.64
N ILE A 103 -11.50 14.56 5.05
CA ILE A 103 -10.94 13.31 4.54
C ILE A 103 -10.62 13.53 3.05
N GLY A 104 -9.35 13.41 2.66
CA GLY A 104 -8.87 13.73 1.32
C GLY A 104 -8.73 15.24 1.11
N GLY A 105 -9.19 15.77 -0.03
CA GLY A 105 -9.03 17.18 -0.40
C GLY A 105 -7.69 17.50 -1.10
N TRP A 106 -6.71 16.60 -1.00
CA TRP A 106 -5.41 16.75 -1.63
C TRP A 106 -5.41 16.43 -3.14
N GLY A 107 -5.86 15.24 -3.54
CA GLY A 107 -5.73 14.72 -4.92
C GLY A 107 -7.06 14.53 -5.67
N TRP A 108 -7.86 13.54 -5.26
CA TRP A 108 -9.03 13.10 -6.04
C TRP A 108 -10.38 13.68 -5.60
N LYS A 109 -10.63 13.72 -4.28
CA LYS A 109 -11.93 14.05 -3.71
C LYS A 109 -11.79 14.47 -2.25
N SER A 110 -12.79 15.17 -1.72
CA SER A 110 -12.94 15.45 -0.28
C SER A 110 -14.27 14.92 0.27
N ARG A 111 -14.24 14.57 1.55
CA ARG A 111 -15.39 14.28 2.41
C ARG A 111 -15.15 14.91 3.77
N TYR A 112 -16.18 15.01 4.60
CA TYR A 112 -16.13 15.86 5.79
C TYR A 112 -16.67 15.11 7.01
N ILE A 113 -16.01 15.32 8.15
CA ILE A 113 -16.41 14.82 9.46
C ILE A 113 -16.96 16.01 10.26
N SER A 114 -18.16 15.88 10.80
CA SER A 114 -18.79 16.90 11.65
C SER A 114 -18.10 17.03 13.02
N ASN A 115 -18.37 18.11 13.75
CA ASN A 115 -17.92 18.31 15.14
C ASN A 115 -18.33 17.24 16.16
N HIS A 116 -19.24 16.33 15.79
CA HIS A 116 -19.62 15.18 16.62
C HIS A 116 -18.91 13.88 16.20
N GLY A 117 -18.02 13.95 15.21
CA GLY A 117 -17.22 12.81 14.73
C GLY A 117 -17.87 11.98 13.63
N TYR A 118 -19.12 12.26 13.24
CA TYR A 118 -19.79 11.53 12.15
C TYR A 118 -19.35 12.05 10.78
N ILE A 119 -19.21 11.14 9.82
CA ILE A 119 -19.09 11.51 8.41
C ILE A 119 -20.39 12.20 8.00
N ILE A 120 -20.28 13.36 7.36
CA ILE A 120 -21.41 14.14 6.86
C ILE A 120 -22.02 13.39 5.67
N THR A 121 -23.29 13.04 5.77
CA THR A 121 -24.07 12.30 4.75
C THR A 121 -25.38 13.00 4.37
N LYS A 122 -25.67 14.13 5.01
CA LYS A 122 -26.82 15.00 4.73
C LYS A 122 -26.35 16.43 4.59
N THR A 123 -26.95 17.16 3.67
CA THR A 123 -26.57 18.52 3.27
C THR A 123 -27.82 19.35 2.99
N GLY A 124 -27.65 20.58 2.50
CA GLY A 124 -28.73 21.50 2.21
C GLY A 124 -29.15 22.35 3.41
N ASP A 125 -30.05 23.30 3.17
CA ASP A 125 -30.68 24.07 4.24
C ASP A 125 -31.27 23.09 5.28
N ASN A 126 -31.03 23.32 6.57
CA ASN A 126 -31.52 22.45 7.66
C ASN A 126 -31.22 20.93 7.52
N LEU A 127 -30.23 20.53 6.69
CA LEU A 127 -29.80 19.13 6.49
C LEU A 127 -30.89 18.21 5.91
N GLU A 128 -31.70 18.73 4.99
CA GLU A 128 -32.82 18.01 4.36
C GLU A 128 -32.45 17.15 3.14
N ILE A 129 -31.30 17.39 2.53
CA ILE A 129 -30.82 16.63 1.37
C ILE A 129 -30.03 15.43 1.89
N ASN A 130 -30.41 14.22 1.48
CA ASN A 130 -29.59 13.03 1.69
C ASN A 130 -28.54 12.98 0.57
N GLY A 131 -27.25 13.05 0.91
CA GLY A 131 -26.16 12.98 -0.06
C GLY A 131 -25.54 14.34 -0.39
N SER A 132 -25.05 14.51 -1.63
CA SER A 132 -24.30 15.68 -2.09
C SER A 132 -23.14 16.05 -1.16
N ASN A 133 -22.39 15.05 -0.69
CA ASN A 133 -21.49 15.14 0.46
C ASN A 133 -20.04 14.70 0.18
N GLN A 134 -19.77 14.22 -1.03
CA GLN A 134 -18.42 14.05 -1.55
C GLN A 134 -18.19 15.04 -2.69
N TYR A 135 -17.12 15.81 -2.62
CA TYR A 135 -16.71 16.71 -3.69
C TYR A 135 -15.59 16.06 -4.51
N ASN A 136 -15.80 15.90 -5.81
CA ASN A 136 -14.79 15.39 -6.74
C ASN A 136 -13.99 16.56 -7.30
N ILE A 137 -12.67 16.55 -7.07
CA ILE A 137 -11.80 17.70 -7.39
C ILE A 137 -11.68 17.89 -8.90
N GLU A 138 -11.55 16.81 -9.67
CA GLU A 138 -11.36 16.88 -11.12
C GLU A 138 -12.57 17.48 -11.86
N THR A 139 -13.80 17.16 -11.42
CA THR A 139 -15.03 17.59 -12.09
C THR A 139 -15.73 18.76 -11.40
N GLU A 140 -15.29 19.13 -10.20
CA GLU A 140 -15.94 20.11 -9.32
C GLU A 140 -17.39 19.73 -8.96
N GLU A 141 -17.72 18.44 -9.00
CA GLU A 141 -19.08 17.94 -8.76
C GLU A 141 -19.24 17.39 -7.34
N TRP A 142 -20.41 17.64 -6.77
CA TRP A 142 -20.87 16.96 -5.56
C TRP A 142 -21.63 15.69 -5.93
N VAL A 143 -21.25 14.58 -5.28
CA VAL A 143 -21.88 13.27 -5.46
C VAL A 143 -22.23 12.64 -4.11
N ASP A 144 -23.06 11.61 -4.17
CA ASP A 144 -23.54 10.92 -2.98
C ASP A 144 -22.50 9.92 -2.44
N TYR A 145 -22.33 9.94 -1.12
CA TYR A 145 -21.58 8.93 -0.37
C TYR A 145 -22.35 8.57 0.90
N HIS A 146 -22.90 7.35 0.98
CA HIS A 146 -23.74 6.89 2.11
C HIS A 146 -24.89 7.87 2.43
N ALA A 147 -25.57 8.36 1.39
CA ALA A 147 -26.56 9.42 1.48
C ALA A 147 -27.63 9.14 2.57
N GLY A 148 -27.70 10.03 3.56
CA GLY A 148 -28.69 9.98 4.63
C GLY A 148 -28.39 9.05 5.81
N GLU A 149 -27.29 8.28 5.77
CA GLU A 149 -26.90 7.34 6.83
C GLU A 149 -26.27 8.05 8.03
N VAL A 150 -26.46 7.54 9.24
CA VAL A 150 -25.65 7.94 10.40
C VAL A 150 -24.36 7.13 10.35
N LEU A 151 -23.28 7.75 9.87
CA LEU A 151 -22.05 7.05 9.54
C LEU A 151 -20.92 7.40 10.52
N GLU A 152 -20.53 6.43 11.35
CA GLU A 152 -19.33 6.54 12.18
C GLU A 152 -18.07 6.56 11.30
N TYR A 153 -17.04 7.29 11.75
CA TYR A 153 -15.71 7.25 11.18
C TYR A 153 -14.90 6.12 11.82
N ASP A 154 -14.57 5.10 11.02
CA ASP A 154 -13.80 3.91 11.41
C ASP A 154 -12.54 3.69 10.52
N CYS A 155 -12.17 4.72 9.74
CA CYS A 155 -11.10 4.66 8.76
C CYS A 155 -9.71 5.00 9.33
N GLN A 156 -9.58 5.17 10.65
CA GLN A 156 -8.36 5.68 11.28
C GLN A 156 -7.12 4.80 11.00
N ASN A 157 -7.27 3.48 10.89
CA ASN A 157 -6.14 2.58 10.60
C ASN A 157 -5.39 2.94 9.31
N CYS A 158 -6.09 3.53 8.34
CA CYS A 158 -5.53 3.86 7.03
C CYS A 158 -5.29 5.35 6.83
N HIS A 159 -5.81 6.21 7.70
CA HIS A 159 -5.85 7.66 7.51
C HIS A 159 -5.19 8.47 8.66
N THR A 160 -4.69 7.79 9.69
CA THR A 160 -4.08 8.44 10.88
C THR A 160 -2.85 7.67 11.36
N THR A 161 -2.13 8.26 12.31
CA THR A 161 -0.94 7.67 12.95
C THR A 161 -1.22 7.35 14.41
N GLY A 162 -0.81 6.17 14.86
CA GLY A 162 -1.10 5.70 16.22
C GLY A 162 -2.55 5.30 16.43
N ALA A 163 -3.21 4.79 15.40
CA ALA A 163 -4.62 4.41 15.46
C ALA A 163 -4.93 3.32 16.51
N SER A 164 -6.02 3.51 17.25
CA SER A 164 -6.57 2.52 18.20
C SER A 164 -8.08 2.38 17.99
N TYR A 165 -8.58 1.15 18.07
CA TYR A 165 -10.02 0.85 18.11
C TYR A 165 -10.52 0.54 19.53
N ASP A 166 -9.59 0.34 20.47
CA ASP A 166 -9.91 -0.01 21.86
C ASP A 166 -10.22 1.25 22.69
N GLU A 167 -9.77 2.42 22.22
CA GLU A 167 -9.90 3.70 22.89
C GLU A 167 -10.66 4.67 21.99
N ARG A 168 -11.76 5.24 22.48
CA ARG A 168 -12.57 6.25 21.77
C ARG A 168 -12.20 7.65 22.22
N MET A 169 -12.16 8.59 21.28
CA MET A 169 -12.00 10.02 21.59
C MET A 169 -13.18 10.55 22.43
N GLU A 170 -12.86 11.37 23.43
CA GLU A 170 -13.86 11.95 24.33
C GLU A 170 -14.74 12.97 23.58
N ASN A 171 -16.04 12.97 23.85
CA ASN A 171 -17.04 13.88 23.24
C ASN A 171 -17.17 13.78 21.70
N LEU A 172 -16.65 12.73 21.08
CA LEU A 172 -16.73 12.50 19.63
C LEU A 172 -17.41 11.14 19.34
N PRO A 173 -18.73 11.02 19.59
CA PRO A 173 -19.44 9.74 19.49
C PRO A 173 -19.44 9.13 18.09
N GLY A 174 -19.27 9.94 17.04
CA GLY A 174 -19.16 9.46 15.67
C GLY A 174 -17.79 8.93 15.29
N ILE A 175 -16.76 9.08 16.11
CA ILE A 175 -15.44 8.48 15.86
C ILE A 175 -15.35 7.13 16.58
N ASN A 176 -15.12 6.06 15.81
CA ASN A 176 -14.98 4.71 16.32
C ASN A 176 -13.52 4.35 16.58
N GLY A 177 -12.88 5.11 17.48
CA GLY A 177 -11.49 4.89 17.87
C GLY A 177 -10.79 6.17 18.29
N SER A 178 -9.46 6.16 18.18
CA SER A 178 -8.57 7.27 18.50
C SER A 178 -7.27 7.15 17.70
N TRP A 179 -6.47 8.20 17.74
CA TRP A 179 -5.15 8.28 17.12
C TRP A 179 -4.35 9.39 17.78
N GLU A 180 -3.04 9.35 17.61
CA GLU A 180 -2.11 10.36 18.11
C GLU A 180 -2.01 11.54 17.15
N PHE A 181 -1.93 11.27 15.84
CA PHE A 181 -1.80 12.30 14.81
C PHE A 181 -2.67 12.06 13.59
N SER A 182 -3.19 13.12 13.00
CA SER A 182 -3.88 13.10 11.70
C SER A 182 -2.89 12.81 10.56
N GLY A 183 -3.39 12.12 9.53
CA GLY A 183 -2.60 11.67 8.39
C GLY A 183 -1.69 10.48 8.69
N ILE A 184 -1.19 9.85 7.63
CA ILE A 184 -0.13 8.84 7.70
C ILE A 184 1.21 9.56 7.83
N GLN A 185 1.73 9.62 9.05
CA GLN A 185 3.04 10.19 9.38
C GLN A 185 4.14 9.12 9.38
N CYS A 186 5.39 9.54 9.62
CA CYS A 186 6.56 8.67 9.66
C CYS A 186 6.32 7.42 10.51
N GLU A 187 5.76 7.62 11.70
CA GLU A 187 5.56 6.59 12.71
C GLU A 187 4.39 5.63 12.40
N ALA A 188 3.54 5.92 11.41
CA ALA A 188 2.56 4.96 10.91
C ALA A 188 3.26 3.78 10.19
N CYS A 189 4.41 4.07 9.56
CA CYS A 189 5.23 3.07 8.88
C CYS A 189 6.38 2.54 9.77
N HIS A 190 6.99 3.44 10.54
CA HIS A 190 8.21 3.20 11.29
C HIS A 190 8.00 2.89 12.77
N GLY A 191 6.76 3.02 13.27
CA GLY A 191 6.39 2.88 14.66
C GLY A 191 6.83 4.06 15.52
N ALA A 192 6.44 4.01 16.80
CA ALA A 192 6.76 5.03 17.79
C ALA A 192 8.29 5.26 17.93
N GLY A 193 8.71 6.51 17.71
CA GLY A 193 10.09 6.93 17.56
C GLY A 193 10.73 7.60 18.78
N SER A 194 10.03 7.73 19.91
CA SER A 194 10.54 8.46 21.09
C SER A 194 11.94 8.01 21.54
N GLU A 195 12.15 6.69 21.63
CA GLU A 195 13.43 6.11 22.05
C GLU A 195 14.51 6.30 20.99
N HIS A 196 14.14 6.23 19.71
CA HIS A 196 15.04 6.48 18.60
C HIS A 196 15.61 7.91 18.67
N VAL A 197 14.73 8.89 18.89
CA VAL A 197 15.13 10.30 19.00
C VAL A 197 15.91 10.57 20.29
N ALA A 198 15.44 10.07 21.43
CA ALA A 198 16.10 10.28 22.73
C ALA A 198 17.55 9.78 22.74
N GLU A 199 17.80 8.61 22.15
CA GLU A 199 19.12 7.98 22.07
C GLU A 199 19.89 8.35 20.78
N LYS A 200 19.37 9.31 19.99
CA LYS A 200 19.99 9.84 18.77
C LYS A 200 20.34 8.73 17.75
N GLY A 201 19.49 7.72 17.65
CA GLY A 201 19.65 6.61 16.72
C GLY A 201 20.88 5.72 16.96
N ILE A 202 21.49 5.75 18.16
CA ILE A 202 22.63 4.90 18.48
C ILE A 202 22.17 3.46 18.75
N ARG A 203 23.02 2.48 18.38
CA ARG A 203 22.84 1.01 18.49
C ARG A 203 21.80 0.54 19.52
N GLY A 204 20.74 -0.12 19.02
CA GLY A 204 19.71 -0.81 19.83
C GLY A 204 18.34 -0.15 19.78
N VAL A 205 18.25 1.10 19.33
CA VAL A 205 17.00 1.88 19.17
C VAL A 205 16.80 2.35 17.71
N ALA A 206 17.33 1.60 16.75
CA ALA A 206 17.11 1.91 15.34
C ALA A 206 15.65 1.66 14.96
N ILE A 207 15.10 2.54 14.13
CA ILE A 207 13.80 2.33 13.51
C ILE A 207 13.88 1.08 12.63
N THR A 208 12.93 0.17 12.80
CA THR A 208 12.82 -1.01 11.94
C THR A 208 12.10 -0.62 10.65
N VAL A 209 12.68 -0.99 9.51
CA VAL A 209 12.09 -0.76 8.19
C VAL A 209 11.46 -2.07 7.71
N ASN A 210 10.16 -2.04 7.40
CA ASN A 210 9.44 -3.17 6.82
C ASN A 210 9.12 -2.89 5.35
N GLU A 211 9.82 -3.60 4.47
CA GLU A 211 9.70 -3.43 3.03
C GLU A 211 8.66 -4.37 2.41
N ASN A 212 8.04 -5.27 3.17
CA ASN A 212 7.10 -6.24 2.61
C ASN A 212 5.84 -5.56 2.07
N ALA A 213 5.38 -5.96 0.88
CA ALA A 213 4.15 -5.45 0.28
C ALA A 213 2.92 -5.59 1.20
N SER A 214 2.89 -6.64 2.03
CA SER A 214 1.82 -6.86 3.01
C SER A 214 1.71 -5.76 4.07
N PHE A 215 2.79 -5.02 4.31
CA PHE A 215 2.78 -3.85 5.17
C PHE A 215 1.96 -2.72 4.56
N CYS A 216 2.22 -2.39 3.29
CA CYS A 216 1.43 -1.42 2.52
C CYS A 216 -0.02 -1.89 2.37
N GLY A 217 -0.21 -3.20 2.20
CA GLY A 217 -1.50 -3.89 2.18
C GLY A 217 -2.29 -3.84 3.49
N GLN A 218 -1.80 -3.18 4.56
CA GLN A 218 -2.67 -2.85 5.70
C GLN A 218 -3.70 -1.78 5.32
N CYS A 219 -3.36 -0.90 4.38
CA CYS A 219 -4.20 0.21 3.93
C CYS A 219 -4.58 0.11 2.45
N HIS A 220 -3.68 -0.38 1.60
CA HIS A 220 -3.87 -0.56 0.16
C HIS A 220 -4.53 -1.89 -0.20
N ARG A 221 -5.56 -2.26 0.56
CA ARG A 221 -6.48 -3.37 0.24
C ARG A 221 -7.90 -3.04 0.68
N ARG A 222 -8.90 -3.81 0.22
CA ARG A 222 -10.21 -3.91 0.88
C ARG A 222 -10.60 -5.34 1.20
N GLY A 223 -11.42 -5.45 2.25
CA GLY A 223 -11.94 -6.73 2.72
C GLY A 223 -10.85 -7.59 3.38
N ALA A 224 -11.26 -8.79 3.78
CA ALA A 224 -10.38 -9.75 4.44
C ALA A 224 -9.63 -10.66 3.46
N GLU A 225 -10.14 -10.81 2.23
CA GLU A 225 -9.67 -11.78 1.25
C GLU A 225 -8.61 -11.19 0.31
N ASP A 226 -7.35 -11.54 0.53
CA ASP A 226 -6.21 -11.08 -0.29
C ASP A 226 -6.22 -11.65 -1.74
N ASN A 227 -7.05 -12.66 -2.03
CA ASN A 227 -7.16 -13.31 -3.35
C ASN A 227 -8.35 -12.82 -4.19
N LYS A 228 -9.13 -11.87 -3.69
CA LYS A 228 -10.23 -11.23 -4.43
C LYS A 228 -9.89 -9.75 -4.61
N ILE A 229 -10.19 -9.18 -5.78
CA ILE A 229 -9.96 -7.75 -6.09
C ILE A 229 -11.32 -7.06 -6.19
N PRO A 230 -11.81 -6.39 -5.13
CA PRO A 230 -13.12 -5.75 -5.16
C PRO A 230 -13.28 -4.74 -6.30
N ALA A 231 -14.42 -4.83 -6.98
CA ALA A 231 -14.76 -3.96 -8.10
C ALA A 231 -16.19 -3.43 -7.95
N SER A 232 -16.49 -2.38 -8.70
CA SER A 232 -17.84 -1.80 -8.83
C SER A 232 -17.90 -0.97 -10.10
N ASP A 233 -19.06 -0.97 -10.77
CA ASP A 233 -19.34 -0.11 -11.93
C ASP A 233 -18.33 -0.27 -13.06
N GLY A 234 -17.80 -1.49 -13.24
CA GLY A 234 -16.81 -1.79 -14.26
C GLY A 234 -15.38 -1.37 -13.90
N PHE A 235 -15.09 -0.93 -12.68
CA PHE A 235 -13.74 -0.53 -12.27
C PHE A 235 -13.34 -1.25 -10.98
N VAL A 236 -12.03 -1.45 -10.81
CA VAL A 236 -11.49 -1.85 -9.50
C VAL A 236 -11.73 -0.71 -8.52
N ARG A 237 -12.10 -1.02 -7.27
CA ARG A 237 -12.30 0.02 -6.27
C ARG A 237 -10.94 0.61 -5.89
N HIS A 238 -10.87 1.88 -5.47
CA HIS A 238 -9.60 2.42 -4.96
C HIS A 238 -9.12 1.67 -3.71
N ASN A 239 -7.78 1.64 -3.56
CA ASN A 239 -7.01 0.97 -2.51
C ASN A 239 -6.91 -0.54 -2.67
N GLU A 240 -6.85 -1.10 -3.88
CA GLU A 240 -6.71 -2.56 -4.09
C GLU A 240 -5.34 -2.95 -4.66
N GLN A 241 -4.39 -2.01 -4.72
CA GLN A 241 -3.10 -2.22 -5.38
C GLN A 241 -2.34 -3.44 -4.82
N TYR A 242 -2.50 -3.73 -3.52
CA TYR A 242 -1.91 -4.93 -2.92
C TYR A 242 -2.53 -6.22 -3.48
N GLN A 243 -3.87 -6.31 -3.56
CA GLN A 243 -4.55 -7.48 -4.13
C GLN A 243 -4.25 -7.62 -5.63
N GLU A 244 -4.18 -6.52 -6.37
CA GLU A 244 -3.78 -6.52 -7.78
C GLU A 244 -2.34 -7.03 -7.97
N LEU A 245 -1.39 -6.60 -7.12
CA LEU A 245 0.00 -7.07 -7.17
C LEU A 245 0.08 -8.58 -6.88
N LEU A 246 -0.61 -9.05 -5.83
CA LEU A 246 -0.66 -10.48 -5.49
C LEU A 246 -1.25 -11.34 -6.61
N ALA A 247 -2.19 -10.79 -7.37
CA ALA A 247 -2.81 -11.46 -8.51
C ALA A 247 -1.92 -11.49 -9.77
N SER A 248 -0.81 -10.76 -9.79
CA SER A 248 -0.02 -10.48 -11.01
C SER A 248 1.07 -11.51 -11.35
N GLY A 249 0.86 -12.79 -11.02
CA GLY A 249 1.78 -13.87 -11.38
C GLY A 249 3.17 -13.64 -10.79
N ASN A 250 4.23 -13.67 -11.60
CA ASN A 250 5.61 -13.50 -11.13
C ASN A 250 5.88 -12.13 -10.48
N MET A 251 5.07 -11.10 -10.77
CA MET A 251 5.21 -9.81 -10.09
C MET A 251 4.73 -9.86 -8.63
N SER A 252 3.96 -10.87 -8.24
CA SER A 252 3.47 -11.03 -6.86
C SER A 252 4.59 -11.31 -5.84
N ASP A 253 5.77 -11.73 -6.29
CA ASP A 253 6.96 -11.94 -5.46
C ASP A 253 7.69 -10.63 -5.12
N LEU A 254 7.31 -9.51 -5.75
CA LEU A 254 7.94 -8.21 -5.53
C LEU A 254 7.26 -7.42 -4.41
N ASN A 255 8.03 -6.50 -3.84
CA ASN A 255 7.53 -5.54 -2.87
C ASN A 255 7.22 -4.19 -3.53
N CYS A 256 6.31 -3.41 -2.95
CA CYS A 256 5.95 -2.08 -3.46
C CYS A 256 7.19 -1.18 -3.60
N VAL A 257 8.10 -1.28 -2.63
CA VAL A 257 9.34 -0.49 -2.58
C VAL A 257 10.40 -0.88 -3.61
N VAL A 258 10.16 -1.95 -4.40
CA VAL A 258 11.02 -2.26 -5.55
C VAL A 258 10.85 -1.19 -6.63
N CYS A 259 9.61 -0.75 -6.85
CA CYS A 259 9.30 0.25 -7.87
C CYS A 259 9.13 1.64 -7.28
N HIS A 260 8.68 1.75 -6.03
CA HIS A 260 8.31 3.02 -5.41
C HIS A 260 9.25 3.47 -4.29
N ASP A 261 9.60 4.76 -4.29
CA ASP A 261 10.12 5.41 -3.08
C ASP A 261 8.94 5.70 -2.13
N PRO A 262 8.87 5.07 -0.94
CA PRO A 262 7.73 5.22 -0.04
C PRO A 262 7.60 6.62 0.57
N HIS A 263 8.62 7.47 0.46
CA HIS A 263 8.59 8.84 0.99
C HIS A 263 8.12 9.86 -0.04
N LYS A 264 8.17 9.52 -1.33
CA LYS A 264 7.82 10.43 -2.40
C LYS A 264 6.36 10.23 -2.86
N PRO A 265 5.65 11.31 -3.22
CA PRO A 265 4.34 11.20 -3.83
C PRO A 265 4.37 10.41 -5.16
N VAL A 266 3.33 9.61 -5.37
CA VAL A 266 3.08 8.83 -6.61
C VAL A 266 1.91 9.40 -7.43
N HIS A 267 1.41 10.56 -7.03
CA HIS A 267 0.31 11.27 -7.67
C HIS A 267 0.50 12.77 -7.52
N GLU A 268 0.01 13.53 -8.50
CA GLU A 268 -0.01 14.98 -8.45
C GLU A 268 -1.19 15.43 -7.57
N GLY A 269 -0.95 16.38 -6.66
CA GLY A 269 -1.98 16.85 -5.73
C GLY A 269 -1.82 18.33 -5.40
N ALA A 270 -2.63 18.80 -4.44
CA ALA A 270 -2.69 20.22 -4.10
C ALA A 270 -1.36 20.84 -3.66
N THR A 271 -0.46 20.03 -3.08
CA THR A 271 0.82 20.51 -2.54
C THR A 271 2.01 20.28 -3.46
N ASN A 272 1.84 19.63 -4.62
CA ASN A 272 2.98 19.28 -5.46
C ASN A 272 2.73 19.54 -6.95
N GLN A 273 3.82 19.87 -7.65
CA GLN A 273 3.93 19.85 -9.11
C GLN A 273 5.29 19.23 -9.37
N ILE A 274 5.31 17.90 -9.50
CA ILE A 274 6.56 17.14 -9.58
C ILE A 274 6.77 16.61 -10.99
N ASP A 275 7.95 16.89 -11.52
CA ASP A 275 8.39 16.38 -12.82
C ASP A 275 8.70 14.87 -12.76
N GLU A 276 8.96 14.33 -11.56
CA GLU A 276 9.28 12.92 -11.32
C GLU A 276 8.56 12.40 -10.07
N PHE A 277 7.68 11.42 -10.26
CA PHE A 277 7.02 10.70 -9.17
C PHE A 277 8.02 9.84 -8.39
N GLY A 278 7.61 9.32 -7.24
CA GLY A 278 8.39 8.34 -6.47
C GLY A 278 8.56 6.98 -7.16
N ILE A 279 8.95 6.95 -8.44
CA ILE A 279 9.32 5.76 -9.20
C ILE A 279 10.85 5.64 -9.20
N ILE A 280 11.38 4.51 -8.74
CA ILE A 280 12.82 4.27 -8.63
C ILE A 280 13.32 3.12 -9.50
N THR A 281 12.40 2.31 -10.05
CA THR A 281 12.69 1.24 -11.00
C THR A 281 11.67 1.26 -12.11
N HIS A 282 12.13 1.26 -13.36
CA HIS A 282 11.29 1.24 -14.55
C HIS A 282 11.17 -0.18 -15.11
N CYS A 283 10.11 -0.44 -15.87
CA CYS A 283 9.87 -1.77 -16.46
C CYS A 283 11.06 -2.25 -17.33
N GLY A 284 11.72 -1.33 -18.04
CA GLY A 284 12.85 -1.63 -18.91
C GLY A 284 14.12 -2.07 -18.18
N ASP A 285 14.24 -1.78 -16.87
CA ASP A 285 15.39 -2.20 -16.06
C ASP A 285 15.40 -3.73 -15.87
N CYS A 286 14.21 -4.36 -15.83
CA CYS A 286 14.05 -5.81 -15.72
C CYS A 286 13.64 -6.48 -17.04
N HIS A 287 12.95 -5.75 -17.93
CA HIS A 287 12.49 -6.23 -19.24
C HIS A 287 13.17 -5.51 -20.41
N PRO A 288 14.51 -5.59 -20.53
CA PRO A 288 15.26 -4.83 -21.54
C PRO A 288 14.90 -5.23 -22.97
N THR A 289 14.55 -6.51 -23.19
CA THR A 289 14.11 -7.01 -24.51
C THR A 289 12.78 -6.38 -24.90
N ALA A 290 11.82 -6.31 -23.96
CA ALA A 290 10.53 -5.68 -24.22
C ALA A 290 10.69 -4.18 -24.46
N ALA A 291 11.52 -3.50 -23.66
CA ALA A 291 11.81 -2.07 -23.83
C ALA A 291 12.41 -1.76 -25.21
N GLN A 292 13.34 -2.58 -25.69
CA GLN A 292 13.93 -2.41 -27.02
C GLN A 292 12.89 -2.58 -28.14
N ILE A 293 12.07 -3.63 -28.08
CA ILE A 293 10.98 -3.85 -29.06
C ILE A 293 9.99 -2.68 -29.02
N TYR A 294 9.70 -2.19 -27.81
CA TYR A 294 8.78 -1.08 -27.58
C TYR A 294 9.26 0.23 -28.22
N GLU A 295 10.53 0.59 -28.03
CA GLU A 295 11.14 1.81 -28.57
C GLU A 295 11.06 1.87 -30.11
N GLU A 296 11.19 0.71 -30.76
CA GLU A 296 11.07 0.58 -32.23
C GLU A 296 9.61 0.49 -32.74
N SER A 297 8.63 0.42 -31.83
CA SER A 297 7.22 0.26 -32.18
C SER A 297 6.54 1.58 -32.54
N ILE A 298 5.36 1.48 -33.18
CA ILE A 298 4.50 2.63 -33.47
C ILE A 298 4.04 3.31 -32.17
N MET A 299 3.80 2.55 -31.10
CA MET A 299 3.34 3.11 -29.81
C MET A 299 4.46 3.86 -29.10
N GLY A 300 5.67 3.29 -29.07
CA GLY A 300 6.85 3.99 -28.55
C GLY A 300 7.14 5.27 -29.33
N SER A 301 7.06 5.21 -30.66
CA SER A 301 7.20 6.40 -31.52
C SER A 301 6.10 7.46 -31.31
N ALA A 302 4.92 7.05 -30.85
CA ALA A 302 3.81 7.94 -30.53
C ALA A 302 3.92 8.56 -29.12
N GLY A 303 4.93 8.17 -28.32
CA GLY A 303 5.12 8.64 -26.96
C GLY A 303 4.15 8.04 -25.95
N VAL A 304 3.56 6.88 -26.27
CA VAL A 304 2.86 6.06 -25.27
C VAL A 304 3.92 5.53 -24.30
N GLU A 305 3.51 5.10 -23.10
CA GLU A 305 4.37 4.44 -22.13
C GLU A 305 3.90 3.02 -21.80
N CYS A 306 4.78 2.21 -21.19
CA CYS A 306 4.44 0.86 -20.76
C CYS A 306 3.19 0.83 -19.86
N VAL A 307 3.11 1.80 -18.93
CA VAL A 307 2.04 1.93 -17.94
C VAL A 307 0.69 2.29 -18.57
N ASP A 308 0.66 2.89 -19.75
CA ASP A 308 -0.60 3.24 -20.42
C ASP A 308 -1.40 2.00 -20.82
N CYS A 309 -0.71 0.91 -21.20
CA CYS A 309 -1.34 -0.35 -21.59
C CYS A 309 -1.34 -1.39 -20.47
N HIS A 310 -0.25 -1.48 -19.71
CA HIS A 310 -0.04 -2.50 -18.68
C HIS A 310 -0.46 -2.06 -17.28
N MET A 311 -0.69 -0.78 -17.03
CA MET A 311 -1.21 -0.25 -15.76
C MET A 311 -2.27 0.83 -16.03
N PRO A 312 -3.27 0.57 -16.90
CA PRO A 312 -4.20 1.60 -17.33
C PRO A 312 -4.98 2.13 -16.12
N LYS A 313 -5.53 3.33 -16.25
CA LYS A 313 -6.38 3.91 -15.21
C LYS A 313 -7.74 3.19 -15.16
N ASN A 314 -7.81 1.99 -14.60
CA ASN A 314 -9.03 1.19 -14.46
C ASN A 314 -9.46 1.00 -12.99
N VAL A 315 -8.82 1.72 -12.08
CA VAL A 315 -9.15 1.79 -10.67
C VAL A 315 -9.86 3.12 -10.41
N LYS A 316 -11.01 3.10 -9.73
CA LYS A 316 -11.85 4.28 -9.49
C LYS A 316 -11.83 4.72 -8.02
N SER A 317 -11.35 5.95 -7.80
CA SER A 317 -11.40 6.68 -6.55
C SER A 317 -12.57 7.64 -6.51
N ALA A 318 -12.62 8.59 -7.43
CA ALA A 318 -13.58 9.69 -7.50
C ALA A 318 -14.38 9.63 -8.81
N VAL A 319 -13.69 9.62 -9.95
CA VAL A 319 -14.31 9.84 -11.26
C VAL A 319 -13.84 8.83 -12.31
N ASN A 320 -14.61 8.74 -13.39
CA ASN A 320 -14.16 8.11 -14.62
C ASN A 320 -14.47 9.02 -15.81
N THR A 321 -13.46 9.23 -16.65
CA THR A 321 -13.51 10.16 -17.79
C THR A 321 -14.02 9.48 -19.06
N SER A 322 -14.00 8.15 -19.11
CA SER A 322 -14.59 7.36 -20.17
C SER A 322 -15.12 6.03 -19.63
N PRO A 323 -15.81 5.21 -20.46
CA PRO A 323 -16.23 3.86 -20.06
C PRO A 323 -15.09 2.92 -19.62
N TYR A 324 -13.84 3.21 -20.01
CA TYR A 324 -12.68 2.36 -19.75
C TYR A 324 -11.50 3.14 -19.16
N LYS A 325 -11.74 4.34 -18.62
CA LYS A 325 -10.73 5.18 -17.99
C LYS A 325 -11.28 5.88 -16.75
N ALA A 326 -10.74 5.50 -15.60
CA ALA A 326 -10.91 6.09 -14.28
C ALA A 326 -9.70 6.97 -13.91
N ASP A 327 -9.36 7.04 -12.63
CA ASP A 327 -8.44 8.05 -12.08
C ASP A 327 -7.21 7.47 -11.34
N ILE A 328 -7.16 6.15 -11.12
CA ILE A 328 -6.00 5.45 -10.54
C ILE A 328 -5.53 4.33 -11.48
N SER A 329 -4.21 4.22 -11.63
CA SER A 329 -3.54 3.16 -12.40
C SER A 329 -3.64 1.79 -11.70
N SER A 330 -3.94 0.76 -12.50
CA SER A 330 -3.94 -0.64 -12.06
C SER A 330 -2.55 -1.11 -11.64
N HIS A 331 -2.50 -2.07 -10.72
CA HIS A 331 -1.33 -2.90 -10.46
C HIS A 331 -1.51 -4.34 -10.96
N LEU A 332 -2.41 -4.55 -11.93
CA LEU A 332 -2.46 -5.75 -12.76
C LEU A 332 -1.66 -5.51 -14.04
N PHE A 333 -0.58 -6.25 -14.24
CA PHE A 333 0.33 -5.98 -15.36
C PHE A 333 0.02 -6.78 -16.63
N ARG A 334 -0.66 -7.93 -16.49
CA ARG A 334 -0.91 -8.84 -17.60
C ARG A 334 -2.13 -8.40 -18.40
N ILE A 335 -1.98 -8.30 -19.72
CA ILE A 335 -3.10 -8.07 -20.64
C ILE A 335 -3.61 -9.41 -21.18
N ASN A 336 -4.91 -9.65 -21.05
CA ASN A 336 -5.61 -10.76 -21.68
C ASN A 336 -6.20 -10.32 -23.02
N THR A 337 -5.64 -10.85 -24.11
CA THR A 337 -5.96 -10.44 -25.48
C THR A 337 -7.16 -11.20 -26.08
N SER A 338 -7.82 -12.06 -25.30
CA SER A 338 -9.04 -12.74 -25.74
C SER A 338 -10.21 -11.76 -25.83
N VAL A 339 -10.90 -11.73 -26.98
CA VAL A 339 -12.14 -10.93 -27.17
C VAL A 339 -13.26 -11.29 -26.18
N ASN A 340 -13.20 -12.52 -25.64
CA ASN A 340 -14.15 -13.03 -24.66
C ASN A 340 -13.74 -12.80 -23.21
N ALA A 341 -12.54 -12.25 -22.96
CA ALA A 341 -12.11 -11.89 -21.62
C ALA A 341 -13.07 -10.85 -21.03
N ARG A 342 -13.35 -11.00 -19.73
CA ARG A 342 -14.13 -10.04 -18.97
C ARG A 342 -13.26 -9.53 -17.85
N PHE A 343 -13.24 -8.22 -17.66
CA PHE A 343 -12.49 -7.65 -16.55
C PHE A 343 -13.21 -7.93 -15.24
N ILE A 344 -14.51 -7.63 -15.16
CA ILE A 344 -15.33 -7.84 -13.97
C ILE A 344 -16.09 -9.18 -14.03
N TYR A 345 -16.19 -9.85 -12.89
CA TYR A 345 -17.09 -10.97 -12.65
C TYR A 345 -17.90 -10.73 -11.38
N VAL A 346 -19.07 -11.38 -11.29
CA VAL A 346 -19.89 -11.40 -10.08
C VAL A 346 -19.64 -12.73 -9.38
N ASP A 347 -19.22 -12.68 -8.13
CA ASP A 347 -19.04 -13.88 -7.32
C ASP A 347 -20.40 -14.47 -6.93
N VAL A 348 -20.52 -15.79 -7.03
CA VAL A 348 -21.79 -16.49 -6.82
C VAL A 348 -22.13 -16.72 -5.35
N GLU A 349 -21.14 -16.62 -4.45
CA GLU A 349 -21.32 -16.88 -3.03
C GLU A 349 -21.80 -15.62 -2.30
N ASP A 350 -21.21 -14.47 -2.62
CA ASP A 350 -21.54 -13.19 -1.96
C ASP A 350 -22.32 -12.20 -2.84
N GLY A 351 -22.36 -12.42 -4.16
CA GLY A 351 -23.07 -11.54 -5.11
C GLY A 351 -22.34 -10.24 -5.44
N ASN A 352 -21.12 -10.04 -4.95
CA ASN A 352 -20.31 -8.85 -5.17
C ASN A 352 -19.53 -8.91 -6.49
N GLU A 353 -19.14 -7.75 -7.00
CA GLU A 353 -18.29 -7.61 -8.17
C GLU A 353 -16.80 -7.66 -7.80
N TYR A 354 -16.03 -8.38 -8.61
CA TYR A 354 -14.58 -8.50 -8.47
C TYR A 354 -13.90 -8.42 -9.84
N ALA A 355 -12.65 -7.96 -9.87
CA ALA A 355 -11.83 -7.97 -11.07
C ALA A 355 -11.10 -9.32 -11.23
N ASN A 356 -11.00 -9.77 -12.48
CA ASN A 356 -10.14 -10.88 -12.87
C ASN A 356 -8.66 -10.47 -12.77
N PRO A 357 -7.72 -11.42 -12.60
CA PRO A 357 -6.29 -11.16 -12.42
C PRO A 357 -5.57 -10.81 -13.74
N TYR A 358 -6.15 -9.92 -14.53
CA TYR A 358 -5.60 -9.41 -15.80
C TYR A 358 -6.36 -8.17 -16.26
N ILE A 359 -5.68 -7.34 -17.05
CA ILE A 359 -6.28 -6.24 -17.81
C ILE A 359 -6.91 -6.79 -19.10
N THR A 360 -7.99 -6.17 -19.57
CA THR A 360 -8.61 -6.51 -20.87
C THR A 360 -8.34 -5.45 -21.94
N LEU A 361 -8.54 -5.81 -23.20
CA LEU A 361 -8.32 -4.94 -24.35
C LEU A 361 -9.09 -3.62 -24.29
N GLU A 362 -10.26 -3.60 -23.63
CA GLU A 362 -11.02 -2.37 -23.44
C GLU A 362 -10.22 -1.30 -22.69
N TYR A 363 -9.59 -1.67 -21.57
CA TYR A 363 -8.82 -0.74 -20.74
C TYR A 363 -7.45 -0.43 -21.35
N SER A 364 -6.77 -1.43 -21.95
CA SER A 364 -5.43 -1.24 -22.53
C SER A 364 -5.43 -0.51 -23.88
N CYS A 365 -6.49 -0.63 -24.68
CA CYS A 365 -6.51 -0.13 -26.06
C CYS A 365 -7.65 0.86 -26.32
N ILE A 366 -8.88 0.48 -25.95
CA ILE A 366 -10.09 1.23 -26.35
C ILE A 366 -10.25 2.52 -25.53
N SER A 367 -9.56 2.64 -24.40
CA SER A 367 -9.45 3.88 -23.63
C SER A 367 -8.92 5.06 -24.45
N CYS A 368 -8.05 4.81 -25.45
CA CYS A 368 -7.57 5.80 -26.42
C CYS A 368 -8.19 5.61 -27.81
N HIS A 369 -8.40 4.37 -28.24
CA HIS A 369 -8.97 4.02 -29.54
C HIS A 369 -10.51 3.88 -29.48
N ILE A 370 -11.18 4.97 -29.11
CA ILE A 370 -12.62 4.99 -28.79
C ILE A 370 -13.55 4.64 -29.95
N ASP A 371 -13.05 4.67 -31.19
CA ASP A 371 -13.79 4.34 -32.41
C ASP A 371 -13.62 2.87 -32.83
N LYS A 372 -12.93 2.06 -32.02
CA LYS A 372 -12.63 0.65 -32.30
C LYS A 372 -13.32 -0.29 -31.32
N ASP A 373 -13.42 -1.55 -31.74
CA ASP A 373 -13.95 -2.65 -30.94
C ASP A 373 -12.84 -3.59 -30.46
N LYS A 374 -13.23 -4.60 -29.66
CA LYS A 374 -12.30 -5.60 -29.13
C LYS A 374 -11.73 -6.50 -30.22
N GLU A 375 -12.50 -6.80 -31.25
CA GLU A 375 -12.07 -7.62 -32.37
C GLU A 375 -10.90 -6.95 -33.10
N TRP A 376 -11.00 -5.64 -33.33
CA TRP A 376 -9.90 -4.83 -33.85
C TRP A 376 -8.68 -4.86 -32.92
N ALA A 377 -8.88 -4.64 -31.62
CA ALA A 377 -7.77 -4.61 -30.66
C ALA A 377 -7.04 -5.96 -30.60
N ALA A 378 -7.78 -7.07 -30.58
CA ALA A 378 -7.23 -8.42 -30.54
C ALA A 378 -6.43 -8.75 -31.82
N GLN A 379 -6.95 -8.34 -32.99
CA GLN A 379 -6.25 -8.53 -34.27
C GLN A 379 -4.99 -7.66 -34.38
N THR A 380 -5.00 -6.48 -33.76
CA THR A 380 -3.91 -5.51 -33.84
C THR A 380 -2.81 -5.78 -32.82
N THR A 381 -3.13 -6.39 -31.67
CA THR A 381 -2.18 -6.64 -30.57
C THR A 381 -0.85 -7.26 -31.00
N PRO A 382 -0.80 -8.31 -31.85
CA PRO A 382 0.47 -8.90 -32.31
C PRO A 382 1.37 -7.95 -33.10
N PHE A 383 0.83 -6.83 -33.60
CA PHE A 383 1.54 -5.83 -34.38
C PHE A 383 1.87 -4.56 -33.57
N VAL A 384 1.40 -4.47 -32.31
CA VAL A 384 1.65 -3.34 -31.42
C VAL A 384 2.96 -3.55 -30.68
N VAL A 385 3.03 -4.60 -29.86
CA VAL A 385 4.27 -5.06 -29.20
C VAL A 385 4.12 -6.57 -28.92
N ASP A 386 4.49 -7.45 -29.87
CA ASP A 386 4.55 -8.90 -29.56
C ASP A 386 5.85 -9.24 -28.84
N HIS A 387 5.94 -8.78 -27.60
CA HIS A 387 7.02 -9.15 -26.68
C HIS A 387 6.60 -10.34 -25.79
N ASN A 388 5.77 -11.28 -26.30
CA ASN A 388 5.62 -12.62 -25.71
C ASN A 388 6.93 -13.43 -25.85
N VAL A 389 8.03 -12.81 -25.43
CA VAL A 389 9.31 -13.43 -25.22
C VAL A 389 9.07 -14.37 -24.05
N LYS A 390 9.19 -15.67 -24.30
CA LYS A 390 9.51 -16.59 -23.20
C LYS A 390 10.90 -16.19 -22.74
N GLU A 391 11.00 -15.25 -21.80
CA GLU A 391 12.27 -15.03 -21.13
C GLU A 391 12.61 -16.34 -20.43
N GLU A 392 13.67 -16.99 -20.90
CA GLU A 392 14.35 -17.98 -20.09
C GLU A 392 14.79 -17.23 -18.84
N THR A 393 14.18 -17.56 -17.70
CA THR A 393 14.59 -17.02 -16.42
C THR A 393 16.11 -17.14 -16.35
N PRO A 394 16.85 -16.04 -16.12
CA PRO A 394 18.26 -16.16 -15.78
C PRO A 394 18.28 -17.11 -14.59
N VAL A 395 18.91 -18.27 -14.76
CA VAL A 395 19.13 -19.18 -13.66
C VAL A 395 19.90 -18.36 -12.64
N SER A 396 19.25 -17.98 -11.55
CA SER A 396 19.94 -17.40 -10.40
C SER A 396 21.10 -18.34 -10.12
N PRO A 397 22.36 -17.85 -10.05
CA PRO A 397 23.43 -18.70 -9.58
C PRO A 397 22.94 -19.33 -8.27
N PRO A 398 23.10 -20.66 -8.08
CA PRO A 398 22.68 -21.30 -6.85
C PRO A 398 23.22 -20.46 -5.68
N PRO A 399 22.40 -20.22 -4.64
CA PRO A 399 22.82 -19.38 -3.52
C PRO A 399 24.20 -19.85 -3.11
N GLU A 400 25.16 -18.93 -3.10
CA GLU A 400 26.51 -19.22 -2.70
C GLU A 400 26.39 -19.82 -1.30
N GLU A 401 26.65 -21.13 -1.17
CA GLU A 401 26.54 -21.83 0.10
C GLU A 401 27.36 -21.01 1.08
N THR A 402 26.70 -20.44 2.10
CA THR A 402 27.39 -19.68 3.13
C THR A 402 28.47 -20.61 3.66
N PRO A 403 29.78 -20.30 3.51
CA PRO A 403 30.86 -21.25 3.84
C PRO A 403 30.91 -21.63 5.33
N GLY A 404 30.03 -21.05 6.14
CA GLY A 404 29.94 -21.29 7.58
C GLY A 404 29.25 -22.60 7.95
N LEU A 405 28.14 -22.99 7.31
CA LEU A 405 27.30 -24.04 7.91
C LEU A 405 27.91 -25.44 7.78
N GLY A 406 28.47 -25.76 6.61
CA GLY A 406 29.17 -27.03 6.39
C GLY A 406 30.44 -27.18 7.25
N VAL A 407 31.17 -26.09 7.45
CA VAL A 407 32.38 -26.06 8.31
C VAL A 407 32.00 -26.18 9.79
N ILE A 408 30.92 -25.54 10.24
CA ILE A 408 30.42 -25.64 11.62
C ILE A 408 29.92 -27.06 11.90
N ILE A 409 29.18 -27.68 10.97
CA ILE A 409 28.71 -29.07 11.12
C ILE A 409 29.89 -30.04 11.15
N ALA A 410 30.88 -29.89 10.26
CA ALA A 410 32.06 -30.73 10.24
C ALA A 410 32.94 -30.57 11.49
N ALA A 411 33.15 -29.34 11.97
CA ALA A 411 33.88 -29.06 13.20
C ALA A 411 33.17 -29.63 14.44
N THR A 412 31.84 -29.53 14.48
CA THR A 412 31.02 -30.09 15.57
C THR A 412 31.07 -31.62 15.59
N MET A 413 30.98 -32.28 14.43
CA MET A 413 31.12 -33.73 14.33
C MET A 413 32.53 -34.23 14.68
N LEU A 414 33.58 -33.50 14.29
CA LEU A 414 34.97 -33.81 14.67
C LEU A 414 35.20 -33.64 16.18
N PHE A 415 34.61 -32.61 16.80
CA PHE A 415 34.71 -32.37 18.23
C PHE A 415 33.95 -33.44 19.04
N ILE A 416 32.74 -33.82 18.60
CA ILE A 416 31.98 -34.93 19.16
C ILE A 416 32.76 -36.25 19.00
N GLY A 417 33.31 -36.52 17.82
CA GLY A 417 34.15 -37.69 17.55
C GLY A 417 35.40 -37.75 18.43
N TYR A 418 36.04 -36.60 18.72
CA TYR A 418 37.19 -36.52 19.64
C TYR A 418 36.79 -36.79 21.10
N ILE A 419 35.63 -36.32 21.54
CA ILE A 419 35.10 -36.56 22.89
C ILE A 419 34.78 -38.04 23.11
N PHE A 420 34.23 -38.73 22.10
CA PHE A 420 33.90 -40.16 22.19
C PHE A 420 35.07 -41.11 21.91
N ARG A 421 36.22 -40.62 21.42
CA ARG A 421 37.43 -41.43 21.20
C ARG A 421 38.37 -41.48 22.42
N LYS A 422 38.06 -40.71 23.47
CA LYS A 422 38.75 -40.72 24.77
C LYS A 422 37.81 -41.27 25.86
N GLU A 423 37.37 -42.51 25.70
CA GLU A 423 36.96 -43.41 26.78
C GLU A 423 37.74 -44.72 26.68
#